data_AF-A0A4Q9AN46-F1
#
_entry.id   AF-A0A4Q9AN46-F1
#
_cell.length_a   1.000
_cell.length_b   1.000
_cell.length_c   1.000
_cell.angle_alpha   90.00
_cell.angle_beta   90.00
_cell.angle_gamma   90.00
#
_symmetry.space_group_name_H-M   'P 1'
#
loop_
_entity.id
_entity.type
_entity.pdbx_description
1 polymer ?
#
loop_
_entity_poly.entity_id
_entity_poly.type
_entity_poly.pdbx_seq_one_letter_code
_entity_poly.pdbx_strand_id
1 'polypeptide(L)'
;MHKVIYDTDPGVDDAMALLFLHRHPEIDLLGITTVFGNASVETTTRNALFLKREWNIPAPVSKGASVTIDSARAERPWPAMVHGDNGLGDIDVPETIDLPLDPRPAHRFIIDTVRAHPGEVRLVAVGRMTNLALALKEDPEIATLAKDVVIMGGNFYVPGNVSPVAEANIHGDPEAADIVMTAPWKVAVIGLDVTAITTMSRSYLGEMAARGDKAVKQLDALSQSYIDFYKHAVEDGMMVHDSCACVYAVAPELFSSISGAVRVVCGGIADGQTIVRRDGRHFPPDGAWDGLPSQVVCTGIESERVLDLIRNTLLAA
;
A
#
# COMPACT_ATOMS: atom_id res chain seq x y z
N MET A 1 -3.15 16.86 -12.14
CA MET A 1 -2.36 15.62 -12.26
C MET A 1 -1.56 15.43 -10.97
N HIS A 2 -1.65 14.26 -10.34
CA HIS A 2 -1.00 13.89 -9.08
C HIS A 2 0.30 13.16 -9.37
N LYS A 3 1.43 13.73 -8.96
CA LYS A 3 2.73 13.06 -9.00
C LYS A 3 2.78 11.99 -7.92
N VAL A 4 2.90 10.72 -8.32
CA VAL A 4 2.85 9.57 -7.40
C VAL A 4 4.12 8.75 -7.50
N ILE A 5 4.69 8.41 -6.34
CA ILE A 5 5.55 7.24 -6.19
C ILE A 5 4.72 6.15 -5.51
N TYR A 6 4.71 4.96 -6.10
CA TYR A 6 4.00 3.80 -5.58
C TYR A 6 4.97 2.84 -4.91
N ASP A 7 4.93 2.75 -3.58
CA ASP A 7 5.75 1.86 -2.76
C ASP A 7 4.95 0.61 -2.40
N THR A 8 5.37 -0.55 -2.91
CA THR A 8 4.54 -1.75 -3.04
C THR A 8 5.38 -3.02 -2.86
N ASP A 9 4.74 -4.13 -2.53
CA ASP A 9 5.34 -5.45 -2.44
C ASP A 9 4.55 -6.43 -3.30
N PRO A 10 4.58 -6.29 -4.66
CA PRO A 10 3.50 -6.76 -5.52
C PRO A 10 2.97 -8.16 -5.24
N GLY A 11 1.83 -8.15 -4.56
CA GLY A 11 0.79 -9.16 -4.44
C GLY A 11 -0.31 -8.98 -5.49
N VAL A 12 -1.46 -9.59 -5.23
CA VAL A 12 -2.60 -9.64 -6.16
C VAL A 12 -3.37 -8.32 -6.17
N ASP A 13 -3.67 -7.79 -4.99
CA ASP A 13 -4.27 -6.48 -4.74
C ASP A 13 -3.35 -5.33 -5.13
N ASP A 14 -2.04 -5.43 -4.88
CA ASP A 14 -1.05 -4.45 -5.36
C ASP A 14 -1.08 -4.32 -6.89
N ALA A 15 -1.27 -5.43 -7.60
CA ALA A 15 -1.31 -5.46 -9.05
C ALA A 15 -2.53 -4.69 -9.59
N MET A 16 -3.70 -4.84 -8.94
CA MET A 16 -4.89 -4.05 -9.26
C MET A 16 -4.65 -2.55 -9.05
N ALA A 17 -4.06 -2.20 -7.90
CA ALA A 17 -3.72 -0.83 -7.53
C ALA A 17 -2.72 -0.20 -8.52
N LEU A 18 -1.69 -0.92 -8.92
CA LEU A 18 -0.72 -0.48 -9.92
C LEU A 18 -1.37 -0.21 -11.28
N LEU A 19 -2.24 -1.12 -11.77
CA LEU A 19 -2.92 -0.93 -13.03
C LEU A 19 -3.88 0.28 -12.97
N PHE A 20 -4.54 0.49 -11.83
CA PHE A 20 -5.37 1.67 -11.60
C PHE A 20 -4.55 2.96 -11.68
N LEU A 21 -3.43 3.05 -10.94
CA LEU A 21 -2.55 4.22 -10.95
C LEU A 21 -1.98 4.48 -12.36
N HIS A 22 -1.62 3.44 -13.09
CA HIS A 22 -1.10 3.58 -14.45
C HIS A 22 -2.15 4.12 -15.43
N ARG A 23 -3.42 3.70 -15.30
CA ARG A 23 -4.50 4.07 -16.23
C ARG A 23 -5.21 5.37 -15.86
N HIS A 24 -5.13 5.81 -14.60
CA HIS A 24 -5.89 6.98 -14.16
C HIS A 24 -5.37 8.25 -14.84
N PRO A 25 -6.22 9.02 -15.56
CA PRO A 25 -5.78 10.14 -16.41
C PRO A 25 -5.19 11.31 -15.61
N GLU A 26 -5.49 11.38 -14.32
CA GLU A 26 -4.96 12.40 -13.43
C GLU A 26 -3.72 11.94 -12.65
N ILE A 27 -3.20 10.73 -12.85
CA ILE A 27 -1.97 10.27 -12.18
C ILE A 27 -0.76 10.45 -13.11
N ASP A 28 0.31 11.00 -12.56
CA ASP A 28 1.66 11.00 -13.11
C ASP A 28 2.50 10.03 -12.25
N LEU A 29 2.58 8.76 -12.66
CA LEU A 29 3.31 7.73 -11.94
C LEU A 29 4.83 7.89 -12.17
N LEU A 30 5.49 8.55 -11.23
CA LEU A 30 6.91 8.90 -11.31
C LEU A 30 7.83 7.69 -11.13
N GLY A 31 7.38 6.68 -10.39
CA GLY A 31 8.17 5.48 -10.12
C GLY A 31 7.42 4.47 -9.26
N ILE A 32 7.90 3.24 -9.31
CA ILE A 32 7.47 2.10 -8.51
C ILE A 32 8.66 1.72 -7.63
N THR A 33 8.48 1.72 -6.31
CA THR A 33 9.48 1.22 -5.36
C THR A 33 9.01 -0.09 -4.78
N THR A 34 9.89 -1.10 -4.75
CA THR A 34 9.53 -2.42 -4.21
C THR A 34 10.07 -2.63 -2.81
N VAL A 35 9.31 -3.35 -1.98
CA VAL A 35 9.70 -3.76 -0.63
C VAL A 35 9.36 -5.23 -0.41
N PHE A 36 9.91 -5.83 0.65
CA PHE A 36 9.50 -7.14 1.14
C PHE A 36 8.14 -7.06 1.86
N GLY A 37 7.36 -8.13 1.80
CA GLY A 37 6.10 -8.23 2.53
C GLY A 37 5.28 -9.46 2.16
N ASN A 38 4.52 -9.37 1.08
CA ASN A 38 3.77 -10.48 0.47
C ASN A 38 4.72 -11.60 -0.02
N ALA A 39 5.94 -11.22 -0.41
CA ALA A 39 7.05 -12.13 -0.67
C ALA A 39 8.39 -11.45 -0.35
N SER A 40 9.52 -12.12 -0.61
CA SER A 40 10.85 -11.49 -0.53
C SER A 40 10.97 -10.33 -1.53
N VAL A 41 11.88 -9.38 -1.26
CA VAL A 41 12.04 -8.22 -2.15
C VAL A 41 12.46 -8.61 -3.56
N GLU A 42 13.18 -9.72 -3.74
CA GLU A 42 13.54 -10.28 -5.03
C GLU A 42 12.29 -10.67 -5.84
N THR A 43 11.35 -11.38 -5.19
CA THR A 43 10.10 -11.81 -5.79
C THR A 43 9.21 -10.61 -6.09
N THR A 44 9.05 -9.68 -5.15
CA THR A 44 8.20 -8.49 -5.33
C THR A 44 8.76 -7.56 -6.42
N THR A 45 10.09 -7.43 -6.51
CA THR A 45 10.78 -6.71 -7.61
C THR A 45 10.58 -7.39 -8.95
N ARG A 46 10.73 -8.72 -9.02
CA ARG A 46 10.46 -9.49 -10.24
C ARG A 46 9.01 -9.30 -10.69
N ASN A 47 8.06 -9.35 -9.75
CA ASN A 47 6.64 -9.17 -10.02
C ASN A 47 6.35 -7.74 -10.53
N ALA A 48 6.94 -6.70 -9.93
CA ALA A 48 6.85 -5.32 -10.42
C ALA A 48 7.35 -5.18 -11.87
N LEU A 49 8.52 -5.76 -12.19
CA LEU A 49 9.08 -5.74 -13.54
C LEU A 49 8.21 -6.52 -14.54
N PHE A 50 7.65 -7.66 -14.12
CA PHE A 50 6.73 -8.45 -14.93
C PHE A 50 5.47 -7.64 -15.28
N LEU A 51 4.81 -7.06 -14.28
CA LEU A 51 3.63 -6.22 -14.48
C LEU A 51 3.94 -4.99 -15.33
N LYS A 52 5.08 -4.33 -15.08
CA LYS A 52 5.59 -3.23 -15.89
C LYS A 52 5.70 -3.62 -17.37
N ARG A 53 6.27 -4.79 -17.66
CA ARG A 53 6.43 -5.32 -19.03
C ARG A 53 5.08 -5.60 -19.66
N GLU A 54 4.22 -6.38 -19.00
CA GLU A 54 2.95 -6.84 -19.57
C GLU A 54 1.96 -5.71 -19.79
N TRP A 55 2.02 -4.66 -18.97
CA TRP A 55 1.11 -3.51 -19.03
C TRP A 55 1.74 -2.27 -19.67
N ASN A 56 2.97 -2.37 -20.19
CA ASN A 56 3.72 -1.27 -20.80
C ASN A 56 3.83 -0.02 -19.91
N ILE A 57 4.02 -0.22 -18.60
CA ILE A 57 4.13 0.89 -17.66
C ILE A 57 5.47 1.61 -17.88
N PRO A 58 5.48 2.94 -18.15
CA PRO A 58 6.72 3.66 -18.41
C PRO A 58 7.54 3.90 -17.13
N ALA A 59 6.88 4.04 -15.98
CA ALA A 59 7.49 4.39 -14.69
C ALA A 59 8.67 3.46 -14.31
N PRO A 60 9.82 3.99 -13.87
CA PRO A 60 10.96 3.17 -13.44
C PRO A 60 10.60 2.32 -12.22
N VAL A 61 11.27 1.17 -12.07
CA VAL A 61 11.17 0.31 -10.88
C VAL A 61 12.48 0.38 -10.11
N SER A 62 12.42 0.72 -8.82
CA SER A 62 13.57 0.80 -7.93
C SER A 62 13.43 -0.23 -6.80
N LYS A 63 14.45 -1.08 -6.62
CA LYS A 63 14.44 -2.11 -5.59
C LYS A 63 14.75 -1.51 -4.21
N GLY A 64 13.94 -1.86 -3.21
CA GLY A 64 14.07 -1.36 -1.85
C GLY A 64 14.59 -2.39 -0.84
N ALA A 65 14.12 -2.24 0.40
CA ALA A 65 14.56 -3.02 1.54
C ALA A 65 14.15 -4.50 1.43
N SER A 66 15.01 -5.39 1.91
CA SER A 66 14.77 -6.84 2.02
C SER A 66 14.42 -7.30 3.43
N VAL A 67 14.63 -6.45 4.43
CA VAL A 67 14.48 -6.73 5.86
C VAL A 67 13.94 -5.51 6.58
N THR A 68 13.42 -5.70 7.80
CA THR A 68 12.88 -4.65 8.66
C THR A 68 13.94 -3.61 9.04
N ILE A 69 13.49 -2.41 9.39
CA ILE A 69 14.40 -1.33 9.82
C ILE A 69 15.11 -1.65 11.14
N ASP A 70 14.47 -2.43 12.01
CA ASP A 70 15.10 -3.01 13.18
C ASP A 70 15.70 -4.40 12.85
N SER A 71 17.03 -4.48 12.86
CA SER A 71 17.79 -5.71 12.62
C SER A 71 17.61 -6.79 13.70
N ALA A 72 17.02 -6.45 14.86
CA ALA A 72 16.77 -7.41 15.93
C ALA A 72 15.51 -8.26 15.68
N ARG A 73 14.66 -7.90 14.71
CA ARG A 73 13.48 -8.68 14.37
C ARG A 73 13.85 -9.97 13.66
N ALA A 74 13.17 -11.04 14.05
CA ALA A 74 13.25 -12.30 13.33
C ALA A 74 12.48 -12.20 12.00
N GLU A 75 13.06 -12.75 10.94
CA GLU A 75 12.34 -12.97 9.69
C GLU A 75 11.15 -13.90 9.93
N ARG A 76 10.02 -13.57 9.29
CA ARG A 76 8.79 -14.36 9.34
C ARG A 76 8.56 -14.99 7.96
N PRO A 77 7.92 -16.17 7.89
CA PRO A 77 7.51 -16.73 6.62
C PRO A 77 6.63 -15.78 5.83
N TRP A 78 6.76 -15.79 4.51
CA TRP A 78 5.91 -15.03 3.60
C TRP A 78 4.48 -15.59 3.58
N PRO A 79 3.44 -14.75 3.42
CA PRO A 79 2.04 -15.19 3.39
C PRO A 79 1.67 -15.86 2.05
N ALA A 80 2.39 -16.90 1.65
CA ALA A 80 2.16 -17.60 0.38
C ALA A 80 0.74 -18.19 0.26
N MET A 81 0.08 -18.49 1.39
CA MET A 81 -1.33 -18.89 1.41
C MET A 81 -2.31 -17.82 0.92
N VAL A 82 -1.89 -16.55 0.87
CA VAL A 82 -2.69 -15.40 0.42
C VAL A 82 -2.38 -15.06 -1.04
N HIS A 83 -1.09 -14.93 -1.37
CA HIS A 83 -0.64 -14.42 -2.67
C HIS A 83 0.00 -15.47 -3.59
N GLY A 84 0.01 -16.74 -3.19
CA GLY A 84 0.71 -17.81 -3.89
C GLY A 84 2.20 -17.87 -3.57
N ASP A 85 2.84 -18.98 -3.96
CA ASP A 85 4.28 -19.19 -3.77
C ASP A 85 5.12 -18.20 -4.60
N ASN A 86 4.60 -17.78 -5.75
CA ASN A 86 5.24 -16.77 -6.59
C ASN A 86 4.89 -15.31 -6.19
N GLY A 87 4.04 -15.12 -5.17
CA GLY A 87 3.56 -13.82 -4.70
C GLY A 87 2.63 -13.08 -5.67
N LEU A 88 2.16 -13.71 -6.76
CA LEU A 88 1.30 -13.11 -7.79
C LEU A 88 0.21 -14.08 -8.26
N GLY A 89 -0.42 -14.76 -7.30
CA GLY A 89 -1.56 -15.64 -7.52
C GLY A 89 -1.23 -16.96 -8.23
N ASP A 90 0.05 -17.35 -8.29
CA ASP A 90 0.56 -18.56 -8.96
C ASP A 90 0.26 -18.66 -10.46
N ILE A 91 0.07 -17.52 -11.11
CA ILE A 91 0.13 -17.45 -12.58
C ILE A 91 1.55 -17.75 -13.09
N ASP A 92 1.69 -18.02 -14.39
CA ASP A 92 3.01 -18.19 -15.00
C ASP A 92 3.77 -16.85 -15.06
N VAL A 93 4.73 -16.68 -14.14
CA VAL A 93 5.64 -15.53 -14.07
C VAL A 93 7.06 -16.03 -14.35
N PRO A 94 7.73 -15.55 -15.41
CA PRO A 94 9.10 -15.96 -15.71
C PRO A 94 10.04 -15.65 -14.53
N GLU A 95 10.98 -16.57 -14.25
CA GLU A 95 11.96 -16.39 -13.18
C GLU A 95 12.79 -15.11 -13.35
N THR A 96 13.10 -14.76 -14.59
CA THR A 96 13.88 -13.56 -14.94
C THR A 96 13.07 -12.65 -15.85
N ILE A 97 13.08 -11.35 -15.55
CA ILE A 97 12.49 -10.31 -16.40
C ILE A 97 13.62 -9.45 -16.95
N ASP A 98 13.80 -9.48 -18.27
CA ASP A 98 14.81 -8.69 -18.96
C ASP A 98 14.37 -7.23 -19.11
N LEU A 99 14.34 -6.52 -17.98
CA LEU A 99 14.11 -5.08 -17.89
C LEU A 99 15.07 -4.46 -16.86
N PRO A 100 15.64 -3.28 -17.15
CA PRO A 100 16.54 -2.63 -16.21
C PRO A 100 15.76 -2.07 -15.01
N LEU A 101 16.38 -2.15 -13.83
CA LEU A 101 15.96 -1.39 -12.65
C LEU A 101 16.54 0.02 -12.72
N ASP A 102 15.89 0.96 -12.03
CA ASP A 102 16.56 2.19 -11.62
C ASP A 102 17.76 1.82 -10.73
N PRO A 103 18.95 2.39 -10.98
CA PRO A 103 20.15 2.02 -10.24
C PRO A 103 20.12 2.48 -8.78
N ARG A 104 19.25 3.43 -8.41
CA ARG A 104 19.12 3.89 -7.03
C ARG A 104 18.32 2.88 -6.23
N PRO A 105 18.67 2.63 -4.94
CA PRO A 105 17.78 1.91 -4.03
C PRO A 105 16.53 2.75 -3.75
N ALA A 106 15.41 2.09 -3.41
CA ALA A 106 14.10 2.73 -3.28
C ALA A 106 14.08 3.99 -2.40
N HIS A 107 14.71 3.95 -1.21
CA HIS A 107 14.75 5.10 -0.31
C HIS A 107 15.47 6.32 -0.94
N ARG A 108 16.57 6.09 -1.69
CA ARG A 108 17.27 7.14 -2.44
C ARG A 108 16.44 7.64 -3.63
N PHE A 109 15.77 6.73 -4.35
CA PHE A 109 14.84 7.10 -5.41
C PHE A 109 13.75 8.04 -4.89
N ILE A 110 13.16 7.72 -3.72
CA ILE A 110 12.15 8.55 -3.04
C ILE A 110 12.74 9.93 -2.71
N ILE A 111 13.89 9.99 -2.03
CA ILE A 111 14.54 11.25 -1.64
C ILE A 111 14.80 12.15 -2.86
N ASP A 112 15.47 11.61 -3.88
CA ASP A 112 15.85 12.37 -5.07
C ASP A 112 14.61 12.89 -5.81
N THR A 113 13.57 12.06 -5.94
CA THR A 113 12.35 12.41 -6.65
C THR A 113 11.53 13.45 -5.89
N VAL A 114 11.40 13.32 -4.57
CA VAL A 114 10.72 14.32 -3.71
C VAL A 114 11.47 15.65 -3.76
N ARG A 115 12.80 15.65 -3.69
CA ARG A 115 13.60 16.88 -3.79
C ARG A 115 13.53 17.55 -5.15
N ALA A 116 13.40 16.78 -6.22
CA ALA A 116 13.21 17.31 -7.58
C ALA A 116 11.83 17.97 -7.76
N HIS A 117 10.84 17.63 -6.93
CA HIS A 117 9.45 18.05 -7.03
C HIS A 117 8.85 18.45 -5.67
N PRO A 118 9.44 19.45 -4.99
CA PRO A 118 9.04 19.81 -3.63
C PRO A 118 7.60 20.32 -3.58
N GLY A 119 6.81 19.76 -2.67
CA GLY A 119 5.39 20.03 -2.46
C GLY A 119 4.45 19.31 -3.42
N GLU A 120 4.97 18.52 -4.37
CA GLU A 120 4.15 17.92 -5.44
C GLU A 120 4.01 16.39 -5.32
N VAL A 121 5.04 15.70 -4.83
CA VAL A 121 5.08 14.23 -4.81
C VAL A 121 4.24 13.67 -3.66
N ARG A 122 3.25 12.85 -4.01
CA ARG A 122 2.53 11.98 -3.08
C ARG A 122 3.20 10.61 -3.04
N LEU A 123 3.47 10.11 -1.85
CA LEU A 123 3.92 8.74 -1.64
C LEU A 123 2.70 7.88 -1.35
N VAL A 124 2.38 6.92 -2.21
CA VAL A 124 1.35 5.91 -1.93
C VAL A 124 2.07 4.64 -1.52
N ALA A 125 2.06 4.34 -0.22
CA ALA A 125 2.71 3.17 0.36
C ALA A 125 1.67 2.12 0.70
N VAL A 126 1.71 0.99 0.00
CA VAL A 126 0.80 -0.14 0.21
C VAL A 126 1.52 -1.42 0.64
N GLY A 127 2.84 -1.38 0.73
CA GLY A 127 3.63 -2.40 1.42
C GLY A 127 4.15 -1.93 2.77
N ARG A 128 5.12 -2.68 3.32
CA ARG A 128 5.80 -2.31 4.57
C ARG A 128 6.54 -0.99 4.40
N MET A 129 6.33 -0.05 5.32
CA MET A 129 6.86 1.32 5.24
C MET A 129 8.39 1.46 5.44
N THR A 130 9.14 0.37 5.35
CA THR A 130 10.59 0.33 5.55
C THR A 130 11.33 1.26 4.60
N ASN A 131 10.94 1.31 3.31
CA ASN A 131 11.56 2.22 2.33
C ASN A 131 11.39 3.70 2.73
N LEU A 132 10.19 4.07 3.17
CA LEU A 132 9.88 5.43 3.62
C LEU A 132 10.61 5.77 4.93
N ALA A 133 10.67 4.84 5.89
CA ALA A 133 11.40 5.04 7.14
C ALA A 133 12.92 5.16 6.92
N LEU A 134 13.48 4.39 5.99
CA LEU A 134 14.88 4.53 5.56
C LEU A 134 15.12 5.88 4.88
N ALA A 135 14.19 6.34 4.04
CA ALA A 135 14.27 7.65 3.42
C ALA A 135 14.27 8.78 4.47
N LEU A 136 13.36 8.73 5.46
CA LEU A 136 13.32 9.67 6.58
C LEU A 136 14.58 9.62 7.46
N LYS A 137 15.12 8.42 7.70
CA LYS A 137 16.35 8.24 8.49
C LYS A 137 17.56 8.87 7.82
N GLU A 138 17.62 8.79 6.51
CA GLU A 138 18.72 9.31 5.72
C GLU A 138 18.59 10.82 5.45
N ASP A 139 17.36 11.28 5.19
CA ASP A 139 17.05 12.66 4.89
C ASP A 139 15.71 13.09 5.52
N PRO A 140 15.71 13.52 6.80
CA PRO A 140 14.49 13.90 7.50
C PRO A 140 13.73 15.08 6.88
N GLU A 141 14.41 15.92 6.09
CA GLU A 141 13.81 17.11 5.48
C GLU A 141 12.77 16.75 4.41
N ILE A 142 12.85 15.54 3.83
CA ILE A 142 11.87 15.09 2.82
C ILE A 142 10.44 15.12 3.35
N ALA A 143 10.23 14.99 4.67
CA ALA A 143 8.91 15.09 5.28
C ALA A 143 8.27 16.47 5.03
N THR A 144 9.09 17.52 4.95
CA THR A 144 8.62 18.89 4.66
C THR A 144 8.45 19.16 3.16
N LEU A 145 9.03 18.30 2.31
CA LEU A 145 9.03 18.44 0.85
C LEU A 145 8.02 17.51 0.17
N ALA A 146 7.65 16.39 0.76
CA ALA A 146 6.58 15.55 0.23
C ALA A 146 5.23 16.30 0.32
N LYS A 147 4.36 16.11 -0.68
CA LYS A 147 3.00 16.65 -0.65
C LYS A 147 2.20 16.06 0.51
N ASP A 148 2.22 14.74 0.58
CA ASP A 148 1.60 13.89 1.59
C ASP A 148 1.99 12.41 1.36
N VAL A 149 1.62 11.57 2.32
CA VAL A 149 1.76 10.13 2.28
C VAL A 149 0.38 9.50 2.46
N VAL A 150 0.03 8.57 1.58
CA VAL A 150 -1.17 7.74 1.69
C VAL A 150 -0.71 6.32 1.99
N ILE A 151 -1.17 5.77 3.10
CA ILE A 151 -0.76 4.44 3.58
C ILE A 151 -1.95 3.50 3.45
N MET A 152 -1.78 2.34 2.79
CA MET A 152 -2.63 1.19 3.06
C MET A 152 -2.03 0.43 4.24
N GLY A 153 -2.75 0.43 5.35
CA GLY A 153 -2.31 -0.31 6.53
C GLY A 153 -2.97 0.17 7.82
N GLY A 154 -2.85 -0.66 8.85
CA GLY A 154 -3.39 -0.40 10.19
C GLY A 154 -4.87 -0.75 10.35
N ASN A 155 -5.29 -0.81 11.60
CA ASN A 155 -6.65 -1.06 12.03
C ASN A 155 -6.88 -0.33 13.37
N PHE A 156 -7.91 0.51 13.44
CA PHE A 156 -8.11 1.42 14.59
C PHE A 156 -9.31 1.03 15.44
N TYR A 157 -10.43 0.68 14.80
CA TYR A 157 -11.68 0.32 15.47
C TYR A 157 -12.20 -1.07 15.06
N VAL A 158 -11.41 -1.79 14.25
CA VAL A 158 -11.71 -3.15 13.80
C VAL A 158 -10.54 -4.11 14.13
N PRO A 159 -10.78 -5.43 14.14
CA PRO A 159 -9.71 -6.41 14.31
C PRO A 159 -8.63 -6.33 13.22
N GLY A 160 -7.42 -6.77 13.55
CA GLY A 160 -6.35 -6.98 12.58
C GLY A 160 -6.56 -8.22 11.70
N ASN A 161 -5.75 -8.36 10.65
CA ASN A 161 -5.75 -9.52 9.74
C ASN A 161 -4.57 -10.48 9.96
N VAL A 162 -3.52 -10.07 10.68
CA VAL A 162 -2.39 -10.95 11.05
C VAL A 162 -2.44 -11.35 12.51
N SER A 163 -2.94 -10.47 13.37
CA SER A 163 -3.26 -10.76 14.76
C SER A 163 -4.59 -10.09 15.13
N PRO A 164 -5.18 -10.36 16.32
CA PRO A 164 -6.40 -9.67 16.74
C PRO A 164 -6.29 -8.14 16.75
N VAL A 165 -5.07 -7.60 16.82
CA VAL A 165 -4.82 -6.16 17.00
C VAL A 165 -4.00 -5.52 15.89
N ALA A 166 -3.46 -6.28 14.94
CA ALA A 166 -2.51 -5.76 13.96
C ALA A 166 -2.79 -6.19 12.52
N GLU A 167 -2.65 -5.22 11.63
CA GLU A 167 -2.69 -5.33 10.18
C GLU A 167 -1.29 -5.72 9.64
N ALA A 168 -1.27 -6.46 8.52
CA ALA A 168 -0.08 -7.07 7.92
C ALA A 168 1.08 -6.11 7.62
N ASN A 169 0.84 -4.98 6.95
CA ASN A 169 1.88 -4.02 6.60
C ASN A 169 2.48 -3.36 7.82
N ILE A 170 1.64 -2.96 8.78
CA ILE A 170 2.12 -2.38 10.04
C ILE A 170 2.90 -3.42 10.85
N HIS A 171 2.34 -4.61 11.04
CA HIS A 171 2.98 -5.67 11.80
C HIS A 171 4.25 -6.22 11.14
N GLY A 172 4.36 -6.06 9.82
CA GLY A 172 5.52 -6.43 9.03
C GLY A 172 6.77 -5.61 9.32
N ASP A 173 6.61 -4.33 9.68
CA ASP A 173 7.69 -3.46 10.19
C ASP A 173 7.10 -2.32 11.08
N PRO A 174 6.73 -2.62 12.34
CA PRO A 174 6.06 -1.68 13.25
C PRO A 174 6.90 -0.44 13.54
N GLU A 175 8.23 -0.57 13.64
CA GLU A 175 9.14 0.54 13.87
C GLU A 175 9.16 1.49 12.68
N ALA A 176 9.20 0.95 11.45
CA ALA A 176 9.08 1.78 10.25
C ALA A 176 7.74 2.51 10.19
N ALA A 177 6.65 1.82 10.54
CA ALA A 177 5.33 2.41 10.61
C ALA A 177 5.23 3.56 11.65
N ASP A 178 5.78 3.37 12.86
CA ASP A 178 5.80 4.42 13.90
C ASP A 178 6.65 5.63 13.44
N ILE A 179 7.82 5.39 12.84
CA ILE A 179 8.68 6.45 12.28
C ILE A 179 7.91 7.26 11.23
N VAL A 180 7.23 6.58 10.30
CA VAL A 180 6.47 7.23 9.23
C VAL A 180 5.27 8.00 9.80
N MET A 181 4.48 7.42 10.71
CA MET A 181 3.26 8.09 11.21
C MET A 181 3.56 9.27 12.13
N THR A 182 4.74 9.30 12.75
CA THR A 182 5.16 10.38 13.67
C THR A 182 6.04 11.45 13.04
N ALA A 183 6.51 11.25 11.80
CA ALA A 183 7.29 12.24 11.05
C ALA A 183 6.46 13.48 10.66
N PRO A 184 7.11 14.66 10.49
CA PRO A 184 6.43 15.94 10.29
C PRO A 184 5.92 16.16 8.85
N TRP A 185 5.32 15.13 8.25
CA TRP A 185 4.57 15.19 6.98
C TRP A 185 3.09 14.88 7.20
N LYS A 186 2.28 15.11 6.16
CA LYS A 186 0.86 14.78 6.16
C LYS A 186 0.67 13.32 5.79
N VAL A 187 0.05 12.53 6.67
CA VAL A 187 -0.27 11.12 6.43
C VAL A 187 -1.79 10.94 6.41
N ALA A 188 -2.26 10.16 5.43
CA ALA A 188 -3.61 9.60 5.41
C ALA A 188 -3.51 8.07 5.49
N VAL A 189 -4.14 7.49 6.51
CA VAL A 189 -4.14 6.06 6.77
C VAL A 189 -5.45 5.44 6.29
N ILE A 190 -5.33 4.50 5.35
CA ILE A 190 -6.41 3.76 4.71
C ILE A 190 -6.36 2.32 5.25
N GLY A 191 -6.82 2.16 6.48
CA GLY A 191 -6.73 0.92 7.23
C GLY A 191 -7.86 -0.08 6.96
N LEU A 192 -7.84 -1.19 7.69
CA LEU A 192 -8.87 -2.24 7.63
C LEU A 192 -10.27 -1.72 7.96
N ASP A 193 -10.38 -0.62 8.72
CA ASP A 193 -11.64 0.07 9.04
C ASP A 193 -12.48 0.39 7.80
N VAL A 194 -11.83 0.63 6.66
CA VAL A 194 -12.50 0.94 5.38
C VAL A 194 -12.22 -0.10 4.29
N THR A 195 -11.05 -0.72 4.30
CA THR A 195 -10.67 -1.64 3.23
C THR A 195 -11.30 -3.02 3.38
N ALA A 196 -11.51 -3.51 4.62
CA ALA A 196 -12.07 -4.84 4.86
C ALA A 196 -13.56 -4.96 4.50
N ILE A 197 -14.27 -3.82 4.36
CA ILE A 197 -15.67 -3.77 3.94
C ILE A 197 -15.84 -3.49 2.44
N THR A 198 -14.75 -3.20 1.73
CA THR A 198 -14.77 -2.92 0.30
C THR A 198 -14.40 -4.17 -0.47
N THR A 199 -15.43 -4.91 -0.90
CA THR A 199 -15.28 -6.22 -1.53
C THR A 199 -15.64 -6.18 -3.01
N MET A 200 -14.83 -6.84 -3.83
CA MET A 200 -15.09 -7.06 -5.26
C MET A 200 -15.46 -8.52 -5.47
N SER A 201 -16.65 -8.79 -6.00
CA SER A 201 -17.07 -10.17 -6.26
C SER A 201 -16.33 -10.76 -7.47
N ARG A 202 -16.23 -12.10 -7.51
CA ARG A 202 -15.68 -12.82 -8.68
C ARG A 202 -16.45 -12.47 -9.96
N SER A 203 -17.78 -12.40 -9.87
CA SER A 203 -18.62 -12.02 -11.00
C SER A 203 -18.33 -10.60 -11.49
N TYR A 204 -18.15 -9.65 -10.58
CA TYR A 204 -17.83 -8.26 -10.92
C TYR A 204 -16.50 -8.17 -11.67
N LEU A 205 -15.45 -8.84 -11.17
CA LEU A 205 -14.14 -8.88 -11.83
C LEU A 205 -14.20 -9.61 -13.18
N GLY A 206 -14.93 -10.73 -13.26
CA GLY A 206 -15.13 -11.48 -14.50
C GLY A 206 -15.86 -10.66 -15.57
N GLU A 207 -16.87 -9.87 -15.20
CA GLU A 207 -17.54 -8.93 -16.11
C GLU A 207 -16.62 -7.79 -16.57
N MET A 208 -15.70 -7.34 -15.72
CA MET A 208 -14.65 -6.40 -16.12
C MET A 208 -13.72 -7.05 -17.14
N ALA A 209 -13.21 -8.24 -16.87
CA ALA A 209 -12.31 -8.96 -17.78
C ALA A 209 -12.94 -9.32 -19.13
N ALA A 210 -14.24 -9.63 -19.15
CA ALA A 210 -14.97 -9.89 -20.39
C ALA A 210 -15.03 -8.67 -21.33
N ARG A 211 -15.06 -7.46 -20.76
CA ARG A 211 -15.09 -6.17 -21.49
C ARG A 211 -13.72 -5.55 -21.69
N GLY A 212 -12.77 -5.89 -20.81
CA GLY A 212 -11.45 -5.30 -20.77
C GLY A 212 -10.46 -5.90 -21.76
N ASP A 213 -9.30 -5.26 -21.82
CA ASP A 213 -8.18 -5.66 -22.66
C ASP A 213 -7.34 -6.79 -22.03
N LYS A 214 -6.16 -7.06 -22.60
CA LYS A 214 -5.25 -8.10 -22.10
C LYS A 214 -4.89 -7.89 -20.62
N ALA A 215 -4.68 -6.64 -20.19
CA ALA A 215 -4.28 -6.36 -18.81
C ALA A 215 -5.39 -6.67 -17.82
N VAL A 216 -6.65 -6.29 -18.09
CA VAL A 216 -7.78 -6.61 -17.19
C VAL A 216 -8.05 -8.11 -17.15
N LYS A 217 -7.90 -8.81 -18.27
CA LYS A 217 -8.00 -10.29 -18.30
C LYS A 217 -6.90 -10.97 -17.49
N GLN A 218 -5.68 -10.45 -17.56
CA GLN A 218 -4.58 -10.93 -16.73
C GLN A 218 -4.83 -10.64 -15.25
N LEU A 219 -5.39 -9.47 -14.93
CA LEU A 219 -5.77 -9.10 -13.57
C LEU A 219 -6.82 -10.06 -12.99
N ASP A 220 -7.82 -10.44 -13.78
CA ASP A 220 -8.80 -11.46 -13.38
C ASP A 220 -8.13 -12.82 -13.14
N ALA A 221 -7.26 -13.27 -14.05
CA ALA A 221 -6.56 -14.54 -13.92
C ALA A 221 -5.71 -14.61 -12.63
N LEU A 222 -4.96 -13.56 -12.31
CA LEU A 222 -4.12 -13.51 -11.11
C LEU A 222 -4.91 -13.34 -9.81
N SER A 223 -6.17 -12.91 -9.90
CA SER A 223 -7.03 -12.70 -8.72
C SER A 223 -7.76 -13.95 -8.24
N GLN A 224 -7.82 -15.03 -9.04
CA GLN A 224 -8.70 -16.17 -8.73
C GLN A 224 -8.32 -16.89 -7.44
N SER A 225 -7.02 -17.09 -7.18
CA SER A 225 -6.52 -17.72 -5.95
C SER A 225 -6.72 -16.83 -4.72
N TYR A 226 -6.56 -15.52 -4.88
CA TYR A 226 -6.84 -14.54 -3.82
C TYR A 226 -8.33 -14.48 -3.47
N ILE A 227 -9.23 -14.53 -4.47
CA ILE A 227 -10.67 -14.69 -4.22
C ILE A 227 -10.96 -15.99 -3.46
N ASP A 228 -10.29 -17.09 -3.80
CA ASP A 228 -10.45 -18.36 -3.09
C ASP A 228 -9.97 -18.29 -1.64
N PHE A 229 -8.88 -17.54 -1.38
CA PHE A 229 -8.41 -17.28 -0.02
C PHE A 229 -9.47 -16.57 0.83
N TYR A 230 -10.16 -15.56 0.28
CA TYR A 230 -11.16 -14.78 1.02
C TYR A 230 -12.49 -15.49 1.30
N LYS A 231 -12.70 -16.73 0.85
CA LYS A 231 -13.93 -17.51 1.13
C LYS A 231 -14.28 -17.66 2.61
N HIS A 232 -13.32 -17.47 3.50
CA HIS A 232 -13.54 -17.49 4.95
C HIS A 232 -14.18 -16.20 5.50
N ALA A 233 -14.13 -15.09 4.74
CA ALA A 233 -14.57 -13.76 5.16
C ALA A 233 -15.58 -13.11 4.19
N VAL A 234 -15.57 -13.50 2.92
CA VAL A 234 -16.42 -12.98 1.84
C VAL A 234 -17.00 -14.16 1.06
N GLU A 235 -18.28 -14.09 0.65
CA GLU A 235 -18.99 -15.21 0.02
C GLU A 235 -18.35 -15.67 -1.30
N ASP A 236 -18.19 -14.77 -2.28
CA ASP A 236 -17.51 -15.04 -3.55
C ASP A 236 -16.85 -13.76 -4.08
N GLY A 237 -15.77 -13.36 -3.44
CA GLY A 237 -15.06 -12.13 -3.75
C GLY A 237 -13.78 -11.97 -2.94
N MET A 238 -13.18 -10.81 -3.08
CA MET A 238 -11.97 -10.42 -2.38
C MET A 238 -12.10 -9.01 -1.82
N MET A 239 -11.32 -8.69 -0.78
CA MET A 239 -11.16 -7.32 -0.30
C MET A 239 -10.14 -6.61 -1.19
N VAL A 240 -10.39 -5.35 -1.58
CA VAL A 240 -9.49 -4.61 -2.49
C VAL A 240 -8.67 -3.55 -1.75
N HIS A 241 -7.82 -4.02 -0.85
CA HIS A 241 -7.06 -3.23 0.12
C HIS A 241 -6.30 -2.05 -0.51
N ASP A 242 -5.30 -2.34 -1.33
CA ASP A 242 -4.37 -1.35 -1.90
C ASP A 242 -5.04 -0.39 -2.87
N SER A 243 -6.04 -0.90 -3.59
CA SER A 243 -6.82 -0.11 -4.54
C SER A 243 -7.63 0.97 -3.83
N CYS A 244 -8.07 0.75 -2.59
CA CYS A 244 -8.72 1.80 -1.79
C CYS A 244 -7.76 2.95 -1.50
N ALA A 245 -6.48 2.66 -1.19
CA ALA A 245 -5.48 3.70 -0.96
C ALA A 245 -5.16 4.50 -2.24
N CYS A 246 -5.08 3.81 -3.38
CA CYS A 246 -4.89 4.48 -4.67
C CYS A 246 -6.10 5.34 -5.07
N VAL A 247 -7.32 4.89 -4.76
CA VAL A 247 -8.54 5.69 -4.97
C VAL A 247 -8.57 6.92 -4.06
N TYR A 248 -8.17 6.81 -2.79
CA TYR A 248 -8.05 7.97 -1.90
C TYR A 248 -7.12 9.06 -2.46
N ALA A 249 -6.07 8.67 -3.19
CA ALA A 249 -5.17 9.63 -3.82
C ALA A 249 -5.87 10.53 -4.85
N VAL A 250 -6.94 10.08 -5.51
CA VAL A 250 -7.62 10.87 -6.55
C VAL A 250 -9.01 11.35 -6.13
N ALA A 251 -9.66 10.64 -5.22
CA ALA A 251 -11.03 10.91 -4.79
C ALA A 251 -11.16 10.79 -3.25
N PRO A 252 -10.44 11.62 -2.47
CA PRO A 252 -10.48 11.57 -1.01
C PRO A 252 -11.88 11.88 -0.44
N GLU A 253 -12.75 12.55 -1.20
CA GLU A 253 -14.14 12.83 -0.83
C GLU A 253 -15.02 11.59 -0.70
N LEU A 254 -14.59 10.44 -1.24
CA LEU A 254 -15.29 9.15 -1.08
C LEU A 254 -15.06 8.53 0.31
N PHE A 255 -14.28 9.19 1.17
CA PHE A 255 -13.88 8.70 2.47
C PHE A 255 -14.29 9.69 3.57
N SER A 256 -14.73 9.15 4.70
CA SER A 256 -14.89 9.91 5.94
C SER A 256 -13.76 9.59 6.89
N SER A 257 -13.23 10.61 7.57
CA SER A 257 -12.03 10.46 8.39
C SER A 257 -12.12 11.17 9.72
N ILE A 258 -11.19 10.79 10.60
CA ILE A 258 -10.86 11.50 11.83
C ILE A 258 -9.42 11.96 11.76
N SER A 259 -9.08 12.96 12.57
CA SER A 259 -7.70 13.46 12.69
C SER A 259 -7.17 13.26 14.11
N GLY A 260 -5.88 13.01 14.23
CA GLY A 260 -5.21 12.81 15.51
C GLY A 260 -3.77 12.30 15.39
N ALA A 261 -3.02 12.38 16.48
CA ALA A 261 -1.70 11.75 16.55
C ALA A 261 -1.86 10.23 16.52
N VAL A 262 -1.00 9.55 15.74
CA VAL A 262 -0.99 8.09 15.62
C VAL A 262 0.31 7.53 16.18
N ARG A 263 0.21 6.39 16.86
CA ARG A 263 1.35 5.59 17.32
C ARG A 263 1.16 4.14 16.93
N VAL A 264 2.28 3.44 16.77
CA VAL A 264 2.34 2.00 16.53
C VAL A 264 3.06 1.33 17.69
N VAL A 265 2.45 0.29 18.24
CA VAL A 265 3.09 -0.53 19.28
C VAL A 265 4.18 -1.39 18.64
N CYS A 266 5.40 -1.28 19.17
CA CYS A 266 6.57 -2.04 18.73
C CYS A 266 6.93 -3.10 19.79
N GLY A 267 6.63 -4.36 19.51
CA GLY A 267 6.89 -5.52 20.35
C GLY A 267 5.73 -5.93 21.28
N GLY A 268 5.90 -7.09 21.94
CA GLY A 268 4.91 -7.66 22.85
C GLY A 268 3.69 -8.25 22.15
N ILE A 269 2.63 -8.55 22.92
CA ILE A 269 1.41 -9.17 22.39
C ILE A 269 0.61 -8.24 21.46
N ALA A 270 0.90 -6.95 21.50
CA ALA A 270 0.24 -5.92 20.71
C ALA A 270 1.13 -5.36 19.60
N ASP A 271 2.20 -6.07 19.23
CA ASP A 271 3.10 -5.70 18.14
C ASP A 271 2.31 -5.35 16.86
N GLY A 272 2.54 -4.17 16.30
CA GLY A 272 1.85 -3.66 15.12
C GLY A 272 0.48 -3.01 15.38
N GLN A 273 0.01 -2.90 16.62
CA GLN A 273 -1.25 -2.21 16.91
C GLN A 273 -1.14 -0.70 16.61
N THR A 274 -2.02 -0.20 15.73
CA THR A 274 -2.18 1.23 15.44
C THR A 274 -3.18 1.88 16.38
N ILE A 275 -2.79 3.01 16.98
CA ILE A 275 -3.60 3.71 17.99
C ILE A 275 -3.62 5.21 17.69
N VAL A 276 -4.83 5.75 17.52
CA VAL A 276 -5.05 7.18 17.28
C VAL A 276 -5.54 7.88 18.56
N ARG A 277 -4.85 8.97 18.92
CA ARG A 277 -5.37 9.97 19.85
C ARG A 277 -6.00 11.10 19.02
N ARG A 278 -7.33 11.13 18.97
CA ARG A 278 -8.09 12.14 18.21
C ARG A 278 -7.72 13.56 18.62
N ASP A 279 -7.71 14.47 17.65
CA ASP A 279 -7.54 15.90 17.92
C ASP A 279 -8.58 16.41 18.92
N GLY A 280 -8.14 17.29 19.81
CA GLY A 280 -8.96 17.82 20.90
C GLY A 280 -9.17 16.85 22.08
N ARG A 281 -8.68 15.60 22.03
CA ARG A 281 -8.60 14.71 23.20
C ARG A 281 -7.25 14.83 23.90
N HIS A 282 -7.29 15.10 25.21
CA HIS A 282 -6.13 15.09 26.09
C HIS A 282 -6.26 13.96 27.13
N PHE A 283 -5.14 13.31 27.43
CA PHE A 283 -5.04 12.23 28.41
C PHE A 283 -3.91 12.58 29.38
N PRO A 284 -4.19 13.08 30.60
CA PRO A 284 -3.14 13.46 31.56
C PRO A 284 -2.54 12.24 32.28
N PRO A 285 -1.23 12.24 32.60
CA PRO A 285 -0.22 13.23 32.20
C PRO A 285 0.15 13.09 30.71
N ASP A 286 0.79 14.11 30.15
CA ASP A 286 1.32 14.05 28.77
C ASP A 286 2.15 12.78 28.56
N GLY A 287 1.97 12.16 27.40
CA GLY A 287 2.49 10.84 27.11
C GLY A 287 2.91 10.67 25.65
N ALA A 288 2.87 9.42 25.19
CA ALA A 288 3.44 8.96 23.93
C ALA A 288 2.82 9.58 22.65
N TRP A 289 1.72 10.34 22.76
CA TRP A 289 1.05 11.01 21.64
C TRP A 289 1.23 12.54 21.66
N ASP A 290 1.79 13.09 22.73
CA ASP A 290 1.95 14.54 22.90
C ASP A 290 3.08 15.09 22.04
N GLY A 291 2.86 16.28 21.45
CA GLY A 291 3.82 16.92 20.55
C GLY A 291 3.94 16.30 19.14
N LEU A 292 3.18 15.24 18.84
CA LEU A 292 3.21 14.58 17.54
C LEU A 292 2.26 15.24 16.53
N PRO A 293 2.57 15.15 15.22
CA PRO A 293 1.70 15.68 14.17
C PRO A 293 0.33 15.00 14.16
N SER A 294 -0.70 15.76 13.79
CA SER A 294 -2.02 15.21 13.53
C SER A 294 -2.06 14.58 12.14
N GLN A 295 -2.46 13.31 12.08
CA GLN A 295 -2.61 12.53 10.86
C GLN A 295 -4.09 12.23 10.60
N VAL A 296 -4.42 11.89 9.36
CA VAL A 296 -5.77 11.51 8.93
C VAL A 296 -5.92 10.00 9.00
N VAL A 297 -6.99 9.52 9.63
CA VAL A 297 -7.36 8.09 9.68
C VAL A 297 -8.75 7.93 9.08
N CYS A 298 -8.86 7.15 8.00
CA CYS A 298 -10.15 6.87 7.36
C CYS A 298 -10.97 5.88 8.19
N THR A 299 -12.24 6.21 8.38
CA THR A 299 -13.18 5.47 9.25
C THR A 299 -14.51 5.15 8.54
N GLY A 300 -14.68 5.62 7.31
CA GLY A 300 -15.80 5.25 6.45
C GLY A 300 -15.45 5.48 4.98
N ILE A 301 -16.17 4.79 4.10
CA ILE A 301 -15.91 4.74 2.67
C ILE A 301 -17.21 4.51 1.89
N GLU A 302 -17.33 5.15 0.73
CA GLU A 302 -18.40 4.88 -0.24
C GLU A 302 -17.99 3.73 -1.18
N SER A 303 -17.96 2.48 -0.66
CA SER A 303 -17.37 1.31 -1.33
C SER A 303 -17.87 1.08 -2.77
N GLU A 304 -19.18 1.23 -3.03
CA GLU A 304 -19.73 1.06 -4.39
C GLU A 304 -19.15 2.07 -5.38
N ARG A 305 -19.01 3.34 -4.96
CA ARG A 305 -18.43 4.40 -5.81
C ARG A 305 -16.94 4.23 -6.00
N VAL A 306 -16.24 3.70 -4.99
CA VAL A 306 -14.83 3.33 -5.09
C VAL A 306 -14.64 2.22 -6.13
N LEU A 307 -15.46 1.16 -6.08
CA LEU A 307 -15.42 0.08 -7.07
C LEU A 307 -15.78 0.57 -8.48
N ASP A 308 -16.79 1.44 -8.59
CA ASP A 308 -17.15 2.05 -9.86
C ASP A 308 -16.02 2.89 -10.45
N LEU A 309 -15.30 3.66 -9.63
CA LEU A 309 -14.13 4.40 -10.08
C LEU A 309 -13.03 3.46 -10.57
N ILE A 310 -12.70 2.41 -9.80
CA ILE A 310 -11.73 1.38 -10.22
C ILE A 310 -12.14 0.78 -11.56
N ARG A 311 -13.39 0.31 -11.68
CA ARG A 311 -13.92 -0.27 -12.92
C ARG A 311 -13.80 0.69 -14.10
N ASN A 312 -14.26 1.92 -13.93
CA ASN A 312 -14.27 2.91 -15.00
C ASN A 312 -12.84 3.25 -15.45
N THR A 313 -11.90 3.39 -14.52
CA THR A 313 -10.49 3.62 -14.84
C THR A 313 -9.86 2.43 -15.55
N LEU A 314 -10.11 1.20 -15.07
CA LEU A 314 -9.52 0.00 -15.67
C LEU A 314 -10.09 -0.30 -17.06
N LEU A 315 -11.32 0.11 -17.36
CA LEU A 315 -11.98 -0.12 -18.67
C LEU A 315 -11.82 1.04 -19.67
N ALA A 316 -11.22 2.18 -19.28
CA ALA A 316 -11.11 3.36 -20.15
C ALA A 316 -9.99 3.28 -21.21
N ALA A 317 -9.22 2.19 -21.25
CA ALA A 317 -8.04 2.01 -22.11
C ALA A 317 -8.39 1.56 -23.54
#